data_AF-A0A7V6DZU3-F1
#
_entry.id   AF-A0A7V6DZU3-F1
#
_cell.length_a   1.000
_cell.length_b   1.000
_cell.length_c   1.000
_cell.angle_alpha   90.00
_cell.angle_beta   90.00
_cell.angle_gamma   90.00
#
_symmetry.space_group_name_H-M   'P 1'
#
loop_
_entity.id
_entity.type
_entity.pdbx_description
1 polymer ?
#
loop_
_entity_poly.entity_id
_entity_poly.type
_entity_poly.pdbx_seq_one_letter_code
_entity_poly.pdbx_strand_id
1 'polypeptide(L)' 'VTPKGITESIRKFIPDFECTYKPDYRQAIADSWPRSIDDSAARDEWGWSPDWDLDSMTKDMLEKLGKRYNNGTLYGK' A
#
# COMPACT_ATOMS: atom_id res chain seq x y z
N VAL A 1 8.64 1.79 -2.09
CA VAL A 1 7.84 2.38 -0.97
C VAL A 1 8.23 1.66 0.32
N THR A 2 8.28 2.35 1.46
CA THR A 2 8.60 1.74 2.78
C THR A 2 7.35 1.69 3.67
N PRO A 3 7.33 0.89 4.76
CA PRO A 3 6.22 0.91 5.72
C PRO A 3 5.91 2.31 6.26
N LYS A 4 6.96 3.12 6.53
CA LYS A 4 6.81 4.52 6.95
C LYS A 4 6.10 5.38 5.88
N GLY A 5 6.45 5.22 4.60
CA GLY A 5 5.79 5.96 3.52
C GLY A 5 4.30 5.65 3.41
N ILE A 6 3.90 4.39 3.65
CA ILE A 6 2.49 4.01 3.71
C ILE A 6 1.80 4.64 4.92
N THR A 7 2.43 4.60 6.10
CA THR A 7 1.91 5.24 7.32
C THR A 7 1.69 6.75 7.10
N GLU A 8 2.64 7.44 6.47
CA GLU A 8 2.53 8.86 6.15
C GLU A 8 1.39 9.15 5.17
N SER A 9 1.20 8.31 4.15
CA SER A 9 0.06 8.40 3.24
C SER A 9 -1.28 8.24 3.99
N ILE A 10 -1.41 7.24 4.87
CA ILE A 10 -2.63 7.05 5.68
C ILE A 10 -2.90 8.27 6.56
N ARG A 11 -1.86 8.86 7.16
CA ARG A 11 -1.99 10.05 8.03
C ARG A 11 -2.54 11.29 7.33
N LYS A 12 -2.42 11.39 6.00
CA LYS A 12 -3.08 12.46 5.23
C LYS A 12 -4.61 12.40 5.35
N PHE A 13 -5.16 11.21 5.61
CA PHE A 13 -6.60 10.96 5.74
C PHE A 13 -7.04 10.69 7.18
N ILE A 14 -6.16 10.12 8.00
CA ILE A 14 -6.40 9.81 9.42
C ILE A 14 -5.19 10.31 10.23
N PRO A 15 -5.15 11.60 10.64
CA PRO A 15 -3.96 12.23 11.23
C PRO A 15 -3.43 11.52 12.48
N ASP A 16 -4.33 10.99 13.30
CA ASP A 16 -4.01 10.33 14.56
C ASP A 16 -3.60 8.85 14.38
N PHE A 17 -3.41 8.39 13.14
CA PHE A 17 -3.01 7.02 12.87
C PHE A 17 -1.57 6.74 13.37
N GLU A 18 -1.46 5.74 14.25
CA GLU A 18 -0.19 5.25 14.79
C GLU A 18 0.18 3.88 14.22
N CYS A 19 1.48 3.68 14.00
CA CYS A 19 2.04 2.43 13.52
C CYS A 19 3.29 2.10 14.35
N THR A 20 3.35 0.88 14.88
CA THR A 20 4.53 0.36 15.57
C THR A 20 5.19 -0.71 14.72
N TYR A 21 6.53 -0.73 14.72
CA TYR A 21 7.30 -1.69 13.93
C TYR A 21 7.86 -2.77 14.85
N LYS A 22 7.41 -4.01 14.64
CA LYS A 22 7.95 -5.21 15.30
C LYS A 22 8.34 -6.21 14.21
N PRO A 23 9.53 -6.07 13.60
CA PRO A 23 10.00 -6.97 12.55
C PRO A 23 10.01 -8.43 13.03
N ASP A 24 9.69 -9.33 12.13
CA ASP A 24 9.79 -10.78 12.32
C ASP A 24 10.58 -11.41 11.16
N TYR A 25 10.53 -12.74 11.03
CA TYR A 25 11.24 -13.47 9.98
C TYR A 25 10.94 -12.99 8.55
N ARG A 26 9.80 -12.32 8.32
CA ARG A 26 9.44 -11.76 7.01
C ARG A 26 10.32 -10.59 6.60
N GLN A 27 11.00 -9.94 7.55
CA GLN A 27 11.95 -8.87 7.22
C GLN A 27 13.09 -9.41 6.35
N ALA A 28 13.66 -10.58 6.71
CA ALA A 28 14.72 -11.20 5.91
C ALA A 28 14.24 -11.58 4.50
N ILE A 29 12.96 -11.97 4.37
CA ILE A 29 12.34 -12.22 3.06
C ILE A 29 12.22 -10.92 2.27
N ALA A 30 11.73 -9.84 2.88
CA ALA A 30 11.59 -8.54 2.23
C ALA A 30 12.95 -7.93 1.84
N ASP A 31 13.98 -8.11 2.68
CA ASP A 31 15.34 -7.65 2.42
C ASP A 31 16.01 -8.37 1.25
N SER A 32 15.53 -9.57 0.89
CA SER A 32 16.04 -10.32 -0.26
C SER A 32 15.51 -9.79 -1.61
N TRP A 33 14.48 -8.94 -1.60
CA TRP A 33 13.83 -8.43 -2.82
C TRP A 33 14.40 -7.07 -3.27
N PRO A 34 14.36 -6.77 -4.58
CA PRO A 34 14.73 -5.44 -5.08
C PRO A 34 13.78 -4.37 -4.55
N ARG A 35 14.30 -3.16 -4.30
CA ARG A 35 13.49 -2.03 -3.79
C ARG A 35 12.58 -1.37 -4.84
N SER A 36 12.91 -1.52 -6.11
CA SER A 36 12.18 -1.02 -7.27
C SER A 36 12.49 -1.90 -8.48
N ILE A 37 11.62 -1.82 -9.49
CA ILE A 37 11.74 -2.56 -10.75
C ILE A 37 11.85 -1.52 -11.86
N ASP A 38 12.77 -1.73 -12.79
CA ASP A 38 12.76 -1.01 -14.07
C ASP A 38 11.66 -1.60 -14.95
N ASP A 39 10.62 -0.80 -15.23
CA ASP A 39 9.47 -1.19 -16.04
C ASP A 39 9.52 -0.61 -17.46
N SER A 40 10.67 -0.09 -17.91
CA SER A 40 10.88 0.52 -19.24
C SER A 40 10.45 -0.40 -20.39
N ALA A 41 10.86 -1.67 -20.40
CA ALA A 41 10.46 -2.62 -21.44
C ALA A 41 8.93 -2.76 -21.55
N ALA A 42 8.22 -2.76 -20.42
CA ALA A 42 6.76 -2.85 -20.40
C ALA A 42 6.08 -1.59 -20.96
N ARG A 43 6.67 -0.41 -20.68
CA ARG A 43 6.22 0.87 -21.21
C ARG A 43 6.38 0.91 -22.74
N ASP A 44 7.54 0.46 -23.23
CA ASP A 44 7.90 0.54 -24.63
C ASP A 44 7.18 -0.51 -25.49
N GLU A 45 7.08 -1.75 -25.01
CA GLU A 45 6.57 -2.87 -25.81
C GLU A 45 5.04 -2.93 -25.87
N TRP A 46 4.35 -2.56 -24.79
CA TRP A 46 2.89 -2.70 -24.69
C TRP A 46 2.20 -1.54 -23.98
N GLY A 47 2.89 -0.42 -23.78
CA GLY A 47 2.27 0.82 -23.31
C GLY A 47 1.87 0.78 -21.84
N TRP A 48 2.55 -0.01 -21.00
CA TRP A 48 2.29 -0.04 -19.57
C TRP A 48 2.36 1.36 -18.96
N SER A 49 1.30 1.78 -18.27
CA SER A 49 1.27 3.04 -17.53
C SER A 49 0.43 2.88 -16.27
N PRO A 50 1.03 2.96 -15.07
CA PRO A 50 0.25 2.89 -13.83
C PRO A 50 -0.55 4.18 -13.62
N ASP A 51 -1.86 4.06 -13.44
CA ASP A 51 -2.77 5.20 -13.21
C ASP A 51 -2.87 5.62 -11.73
N TRP A 52 -2.36 4.78 -10.83
CA TRP A 52 -2.52 4.95 -9.38
C TRP A 52 -1.16 5.22 -8.73
N ASP A 53 -1.13 6.25 -7.89
CA ASP A 53 -0.01 6.53 -7.02
C ASP A 53 -0.31 6.07 -5.59
N LEU A 54 0.63 6.31 -4.67
CA LEU A 54 0.48 5.88 -3.28
C LEU A 54 -0.71 6.55 -2.58
N ASP A 55 -0.96 7.83 -2.82
CA ASP A 55 -2.00 8.60 -2.14
C ASP A 55 -3.39 8.24 -2.69
N SER A 56 -3.53 8.13 -4.03
CA SER A 56 -4.80 7.76 -4.66
C SER A 56 -5.21 6.33 -4.31
N MET A 57 -4.25 5.40 -4.29
CA MET A 57 -4.49 4.03 -3.82
C MET A 57 -4.88 4.00 -2.33
N THR A 58 -4.17 4.75 -1.48
CA THR A 58 -4.47 4.80 -0.04
C THR A 58 -5.89 5.30 0.22
N LYS A 59 -6.29 6.37 -0.48
CA LYS A 59 -7.64 6.93 -0.38
C LYS A 59 -8.71 5.91 -0.75
N ASP A 60 -8.60 5.28 -1.93
CA ASP A 60 -9.59 4.30 -2.39
C ASP A 60 -9.68 3.11 -1.42
N MET A 61 -8.53 2.59 -0.97
CA MET A 61 -8.51 1.48 0.00
C MET A 61 -9.20 1.83 1.31
N LEU A 62 -8.95 3.01 1.89
CA LEU A 62 -9.63 3.45 3.11
C LEU A 62 -11.15 3.57 2.91
N GLU A 63 -11.59 4.11 1.78
CA GLU A 63 -13.02 4.21 1.47
C GLU A 63 -13.71 2.84 1.35
N LYS A 64 -13.10 1.89 0.61
CA LYS A 64 -13.68 0.56 0.38
C LYS A 64 -13.64 -0.29 1.64
N LEU A 65 -12.51 -0.31 2.35
CA LEU A 65 -12.37 -1.06 3.61
C LEU A 65 -13.26 -0.48 4.72
N GLY A 66 -13.36 0.85 4.81
CA GLY A 66 -14.26 1.52 5.75
C GLY A 66 -15.73 1.15 5.51
N LYS A 67 -16.19 1.13 4.25
CA LYS A 67 -17.54 0.65 3.90
C LYS A 67 -17.76 -0.80 4.35
N ARG A 68 -16.79 -1.68 4.10
CA ARG A 68 -16.89 -3.08 4.53
C ARG A 68 -16.90 -3.24 6.05
N TYR A 69 -16.10 -2.44 6.75
CA TYR A 69 -16.06 -2.42 8.22
C TYR A 69 -17.42 -2.01 8.80
N ASN A 70 -17.97 -0.87 8.33
CA ASN A 70 -19.25 -0.35 8.78
C ASN A 70 -20.41 -1.32 8.49
N ASN A 71 -20.32 -2.08 7.39
CA ASN A 71 -21.33 -3.06 7.00
C ASN A 71 -21.12 -4.44 7.66
N GLY A 72 -20.10 -4.62 8.51
CA GLY A 72 -19.81 -5.91 9.15
C GLY A 72 -19.35 -7.02 8.20
N THR A 73 -18.77 -6.65 7.05
CA THR A 73 -18.32 -7.58 5.98
C THR A 73 -16.81 -7.57 5.77
N LEU A 74 -16.07 -6.85 6.62
CA LEU A 74 -14.61 -6.73 6.48
C LEU A 74 -13.91 -8.07 6.73
N TYR A 75 -14.23 -8.72 7.85
CA TYR A 75 -13.78 -10.06 8.17
C TYR A 75 -14.88 -11.01 7.71
N GLY A 76 -14.53 -11.99 6.85
CA GLY A 76 -15.50 -12.97 6.36
C GLY A 76 -16.23 -13.64 7.53
N LYS A 77 -17.54 -13.81 7.40
CA LYS A 77 -18.25 -14.82 8.17
C LYS A 77 -17.92 -16.19 7.62
#